data_AF-A0A967UF29-F1
#
_entry.id   AF-A0A967UF29-F1
#
_cell.length_a   1.000
_cell.length_b   1.000
_cell.length_c   1.000
_cell.angle_alpha   90.00
_cell.angle_beta   90.00
_cell.angle_gamma   90.00
#
_symmetry.space_group_name_H-M   'P 1'
#
loop_
_entity.id
_entity.type
_entity.pdbx_description
1 polymer ?
#
loop_
_entity_poly.entity_id
_entity_poly.type
_entity_poly.pdbx_seq_one_letter_code
_entity_poly.pdbx_strand_id
1 'polypeptide(L)'
;MGLNKPGVQHCANIEEAIAKKYSNQLNDSEEAILNRHLQDCSSCRKAVQGFERLEQEMPASAEFDLKPRPNIQAYLHQKIVRSKSPANYFWEVSTHFIVHLLKFRVPVYQAVLGMALFFALMLYAGRATLPNQQPVINKTNQIQLADTTEMMDSLNT
;
A
#
# COMPACT_ATOMS: atom_id res chain seq x y z
N MET A 1 35.36 -5.68 1.02
CA MET A 1 35.16 -6.30 -0.30
C MET A 1 33.73 -6.81 -0.36
N GLY A 2 32.83 -6.04 -0.97
CA GLY A 2 31.40 -6.37 -1.04
C GLY A 2 31.14 -7.47 -2.07
N LEU A 3 30.37 -8.48 -1.67
CA LEU A 3 29.94 -9.59 -2.52
C LEU A 3 29.00 -9.06 -3.60
N ASN A 4 29.54 -8.83 -4.79
CA ASN A 4 28.78 -8.69 -6.03
C ASN A 4 28.14 -10.06 -6.31
N LYS A 5 26.83 -10.24 -6.05
CA LYS A 5 26.11 -11.47 -6.44
C LYS A 5 25.96 -11.48 -7.98
N PRO A 6 26.61 -12.40 -8.70
CA PRO A 6 26.37 -12.57 -10.14
C PRO A 6 25.07 -13.35 -10.33
N GLY A 7 23.92 -12.69 -10.16
CA GLY A 7 22.62 -13.37 -10.23
C GLY A 7 21.44 -12.50 -10.60
N VAL A 8 21.67 -11.20 -10.83
CA VAL A 8 20.65 -10.27 -11.34
C VAL A 8 21.07 -9.83 -12.73
N GLN A 9 21.36 -10.80 -13.61
CA GLN A 9 21.43 -10.49 -15.03
C GLN A 9 20.02 -10.10 -15.48
N HIS A 10 19.91 -8.89 -16.01
CA HIS A 10 18.70 -8.14 -16.32
C HIS A 10 17.51 -8.98 -16.81
N CYS A 11 16.56 -9.27 -15.90
CA CYS A 11 15.28 -9.91 -16.25
C CYS A 11 14.49 -9.12 -17.32
N ALA A 12 14.73 -7.80 -17.42
CA ALA A 12 14.11 -6.92 -18.42
C ALA A 12 14.36 -7.38 -19.87
N ASN A 13 15.55 -7.92 -20.18
CA ASN A 13 15.87 -8.38 -21.54
C ASN A 13 15.26 -9.77 -21.82
N ILE A 14 14.97 -10.53 -20.75
CA ILE A 14 14.39 -11.88 -20.85
C ILE A 14 12.90 -11.83 -21.14
N GLU A 15 12.18 -10.82 -20.64
CA GLU A 15 10.76 -10.62 -21.00
C GLU A 15 10.56 -10.44 -22.51
N GLU A 16 11.47 -9.73 -23.17
CA GLU A 16 11.43 -9.59 -24.63
C GLU A 16 11.71 -10.92 -25.34
N ALA A 17 12.68 -11.70 -24.84
CA ALA A 17 12.96 -13.03 -25.38
C ALA A 17 11.78 -14.00 -25.17
N ILE A 18 11.07 -13.92 -24.04
CA ILE A 18 9.85 -14.70 -23.80
C ILE A 18 8.77 -14.29 -24.82
N ALA A 19 8.54 -13.00 -25.05
CA ALA A 19 7.56 -12.54 -26.03
C ALA A 19 7.92 -13.00 -27.46
N LYS A 20 9.20 -12.94 -27.83
CA LYS A 20 9.72 -13.45 -29.11
C LYS A 20 9.54 -14.97 -29.26
N LYS A 21 9.67 -15.74 -28.17
CA LYS A 21 9.42 -17.19 -28.17
C LYS A 21 7.99 -17.50 -28.64
N TYR A 22 7.00 -16.82 -28.06
CA TYR A 22 5.59 -17.03 -28.40
C TYR A 22 5.16 -16.44 -29.75
N SER A 23 5.94 -15.52 -30.33
CA SER A 23 5.72 -15.02 -31.70
C SER A 23 6.45 -15.81 -32.78
N ASN A 24 7.15 -16.90 -32.44
CA ASN A 24 8.05 -17.65 -33.34
C ASN A 24 9.14 -16.78 -33.99
N GLN A 25 9.60 -15.74 -33.30
CA GLN A 25 10.65 -14.81 -33.76
C GLN A 25 11.96 -14.97 -32.98
N LEU A 26 12.07 -16.01 -32.15
CA LEU A 26 13.24 -16.26 -31.33
C LEU A 26 14.28 -17.06 -32.12
N ASN A 27 15.52 -16.58 -32.14
CA ASN A 27 16.62 -17.31 -32.77
C ASN A 27 17.21 -18.36 -31.83
N ASP A 28 17.81 -19.44 -32.35
CA ASP A 28 18.41 -20.54 -31.56
C ASP A 28 19.40 -20.05 -30.48
N SER A 29 20.17 -19.01 -30.79
CA SER A 29 21.11 -18.38 -29.86
C SER A 29 20.40 -17.68 -28.69
N GLU A 30 19.31 -16.96 -28.98
CA GLU A 30 18.50 -16.30 -27.95
C GLU A 30 17.75 -17.34 -27.10
N GLU A 31 17.32 -18.44 -27.71
CA GLU A 31 16.69 -19.55 -27.01
C GLU A 31 17.64 -20.23 -26.01
N ALA A 32 18.89 -20.47 -26.39
CA ALA A 32 19.89 -21.03 -25.48
C ALA A 32 20.14 -20.11 -24.27
N ILE A 33 20.17 -18.79 -24.48
CA ILE A 33 20.34 -17.79 -23.43
C ILE A 33 19.11 -17.78 -22.51
N LEU A 34 17.90 -17.79 -23.09
CA LEU A 34 16.64 -17.84 -22.35
C LEU A 34 16.56 -19.09 -21.48
N ASN A 35 16.87 -20.26 -22.04
CA ASN A 35 16.85 -21.53 -21.32
C ASN A 35 17.85 -21.57 -20.16
N ARG A 36 19.06 -21.04 -20.36
CA ARG A 36 20.04 -20.89 -19.28
C ARG A 36 19.51 -19.99 -18.17
N HIS A 37 18.94 -18.83 -18.51
CA HIS A 37 18.38 -17.92 -17.52
C HIS A 37 17.21 -18.54 -16.74
N LEU A 38 16.34 -19.33 -17.41
CA LEU A 38 15.22 -20.00 -16.76
C LEU A 38 15.64 -21.06 -15.74
N GLN A 39 16.85 -21.63 -15.87
CA GLN A 39 17.41 -22.56 -14.88
C GLN A 39 17.73 -21.85 -13.57
N ASP A 40 18.23 -20.61 -13.63
CA ASP A 40 18.66 -19.85 -12.46
C ASP A 40 17.57 -18.94 -11.88
N CYS A 41 16.63 -18.47 -12.72
CA CYS A 41 15.67 -17.44 -12.36
C CYS A 41 14.24 -18.00 -12.17
N SER A 42 13.84 -18.17 -10.89
CA SER A 42 12.51 -18.68 -10.54
C SER A 42 11.36 -17.74 -10.91
N SER A 43 11.56 -16.42 -10.90
CA SER A 43 10.55 -15.44 -11.29
C SER A 43 10.24 -15.52 -12.79
N CYS A 44 11.26 -15.55 -13.64
CA CYS A 44 11.09 -15.70 -15.09
C CYS A 44 10.44 -17.04 -15.45
N ARG A 45 10.76 -18.11 -14.71
CA ARG A 45 10.09 -19.41 -14.87
C ARG A 45 8.58 -19.35 -14.61
N LYS A 46 8.18 -18.66 -13.53
CA LYS A 46 6.75 -18.42 -13.23
C LYS A 46 6.07 -17.59 -14.32
N ALA A 47 6.77 -16.59 -14.88
CA ALA A 47 6.25 -15.80 -15.99
C ALA A 47 5.98 -16.67 -17.22
N VAL A 48 6.94 -17.53 -17.61
CA VAL A 48 6.76 -18.46 -18.74
C VAL A 48 5.58 -19.40 -18.52
N GLN A 49 5.45 -19.99 -17.33
CA GLN A 49 4.28 -20.84 -16.98
C GLN A 49 2.95 -20.07 -17.07
N GLY A 50 2.95 -18.77 -16.74
CA GLY A 50 1.78 -17.91 -16.91
C GLY A 50 1.38 -17.77 -18.38
N PHE A 51 2.35 -17.59 -19.29
CA PHE A 51 2.08 -17.55 -20.72
C PHE A 51 1.61 -18.91 -21.27
N GLU A 52 2.21 -20.03 -20.83
CA GLU A 52 1.78 -21.39 -21.24
C GLU A 52 0.32 -21.66 -20.82
N ARG A 53 -0.06 -21.26 -19.61
CA ARG A 53 -1.46 -21.35 -19.15
C ARG A 53 -2.38 -20.46 -19.97
N LEU A 54 -1.95 -19.24 -20.26
CA LEU A 54 -2.74 -18.31 -21.07
C LEU A 54 -2.98 -18.86 -22.49
N GLU A 55 -1.97 -19.52 -23.08
CA GLU A 55 -2.08 -20.20 -24.37
C GLU A 55 -3.05 -21.41 -24.31
N GLN A 56 -3.07 -22.14 -23.19
CA GLN A 56 -4.04 -23.22 -22.97
C GLN A 56 -5.46 -22.71 -22.73
N GLU A 57 -5.61 -21.58 -22.02
CA GLU A 57 -6.89 -20.96 -21.67
C GLU A 57 -7.49 -20.15 -22.82
N MET A 58 -6.68 -19.70 -23.78
CA MET A 58 -7.14 -19.20 -25.06
C MET A 58 -7.19 -20.38 -26.03
N PRO A 59 -8.27 -21.19 -26.05
CA PRO A 59 -8.43 -22.15 -27.13
C PRO A 59 -8.31 -21.34 -28.41
N ALA A 60 -7.28 -21.64 -29.21
CA ALA A 60 -7.17 -21.10 -30.55
C ALA A 60 -8.55 -21.33 -31.15
N SER A 61 -9.31 -20.26 -31.31
CA SER A 61 -10.69 -20.34 -31.77
C SER A 61 -10.59 -20.74 -33.23
N ALA A 62 -10.40 -22.03 -33.46
CA ALA A 62 -10.17 -22.66 -34.76
C ALA A 62 -11.37 -22.46 -35.69
N GLU A 63 -12.46 -21.93 -35.15
CA GLU A 63 -13.70 -21.63 -35.84
C GLU A 63 -13.75 -20.21 -36.44
N PHE A 64 -12.81 -19.33 -36.08
CA PHE A 64 -12.64 -18.05 -36.75
C PHE A 64 -11.27 -18.01 -37.42
N ASP A 65 -11.24 -18.28 -38.73
CA ASP A 65 -10.10 -17.99 -39.63
C ASP A 65 -9.96 -16.46 -39.81
N LEU A 66 -9.84 -15.75 -38.70
CA LEU A 66 -9.49 -14.35 -38.64
C LEU A 66 -7.98 -14.27 -38.81
N LYS A 67 -7.52 -14.40 -40.06
CA LYS A 67 -6.16 -13.97 -40.41
C LYS A 67 -5.97 -12.55 -39.87
N PRO A 68 -5.06 -12.32 -38.92
CA PRO A 68 -4.81 -10.99 -38.39
C PRO A 68 -4.47 -10.10 -39.58
N ARG A 69 -5.27 -9.06 -39.82
CA ARG A 69 -4.99 -8.15 -40.93
C ARG A 69 -3.58 -7.60 -40.71
N PRO A 70 -2.67 -7.69 -41.70
CA PRO A 70 -1.24 -7.36 -41.51
C PRO A 70 -1.02 -5.93 -40.99
N ASN A 71 -1.97 -5.04 -41.27
CA ASN A 71 -1.92 -3.65 -40.84
C ASN A 71 -2.17 -3.45 -39.33
N ILE A 72 -2.91 -4.36 -38.69
CA ILE A 72 -3.21 -4.27 -37.24
C ILE A 72 -1.97 -4.65 -36.41
N GLN A 73 -1.18 -5.61 -36.89
CA GLN A 73 0.01 -6.07 -36.18
C GLN A 73 1.10 -4.99 -36.15
N ALA A 74 1.32 -4.30 -37.28
CA ALA A 74 2.23 -3.15 -37.35
C ALA A 74 1.75 -1.98 -36.47
N TYR A 75 0.44 -1.70 -36.47
CA TYR A 75 -0.15 -0.68 -35.60
C TYR A 75 -0.01 -1.00 -34.11
N LEU A 76 -0.24 -2.27 -33.73
CA LEU A 76 -0.05 -2.71 -32.34
C LEU A 76 1.41 -2.67 -31.92
N HIS A 77 2.34 -3.14 -32.77
CA HIS A 77 3.77 -3.01 -32.51
C HIS A 77 4.19 -1.54 -32.34
N GLN A 78 3.73 -0.65 -33.22
CA GLN A 78 4.01 0.78 -33.10
C GLN A 78 3.46 1.37 -31.81
N LYS A 79 2.26 0.96 -31.39
CA LYS A 79 1.63 1.45 -30.16
C LYS A 79 2.36 0.93 -28.92
N ILE A 80 2.77 -0.34 -28.91
CA ILE A 80 3.52 -0.97 -27.80
C ILE A 80 4.91 -0.35 -27.66
N VAL A 81 5.62 -0.16 -28.77
CA VAL A 81 6.95 0.50 -28.79
C VAL A 81 6.83 1.96 -28.35
N ARG A 82 5.77 2.68 -28.77
CA ARG A 82 5.54 4.07 -28.36
C ARG A 82 5.06 4.19 -26.90
N SER A 83 4.39 3.16 -26.36
CA SER A 83 4.01 3.10 -24.94
C SER A 83 5.14 2.67 -24.01
N LYS A 84 6.26 2.14 -24.53
CA LYS A 84 7.47 1.81 -23.77
C LYS A 84 8.35 3.04 -23.46
N SER A 85 7.78 4.24 -23.34
CA SER A 85 8.42 5.36 -22.64
C SER A 85 8.10 5.25 -21.15
N PRO A 86 8.92 4.58 -20.33
CA PRO A 86 8.53 4.11 -19.01
C PRO A 86 9.26 4.97 -17.97
N ALA A 87 8.66 6.09 -17.58
CA ALA A 87 9.04 6.75 -16.34
C ALA A 87 7.98 7.75 -15.84
N ASN A 88 7.36 8.53 -16.73
CA ASN A 88 6.63 9.73 -16.29
C ASN A 88 5.11 9.72 -16.51
N TYR A 89 4.52 8.80 -17.27
CA TYR A 89 3.08 8.87 -17.58
C TYR A 89 2.16 8.15 -16.59
N PHE A 90 2.67 7.13 -15.88
CA PHE A 90 1.87 6.42 -14.88
C PHE A 90 1.58 7.28 -13.64
N TRP A 91 2.46 8.24 -13.33
CA TRP A 91 2.22 9.21 -12.25
C TRP A 91 1.20 10.29 -12.62
N GLU A 92 1.14 10.77 -13.87
CA GLU A 92 0.15 11.77 -14.28
C GLU A 92 -1.28 11.23 -14.28
N VAL A 93 -1.51 10.02 -14.80
CA VAL A 93 -2.86 9.44 -14.82
C VAL A 93 -3.30 9.01 -13.41
N SER A 94 -2.37 8.48 -12.61
CA SER A 94 -2.67 8.03 -11.25
C SER A 94 -2.92 9.19 -10.28
N THR A 95 -2.16 10.29 -10.38
CA THR A 95 -2.43 11.49 -9.57
C THR A 95 -3.79 12.12 -9.90
N HIS A 96 -4.22 12.13 -11.15
CA HIS A 96 -5.52 12.69 -11.52
C HIS A 96 -6.70 11.89 -10.91
N PHE A 97 -6.59 10.56 -10.85
CA PHE A 97 -7.60 9.69 -10.21
C PHE A 97 -7.55 9.78 -8.68
N ILE A 98 -6.35 9.81 -8.08
CA ILE A 98 -6.15 9.93 -6.64
C ILE A 98 -6.64 11.28 -6.13
N VAL A 99 -6.35 12.37 -6.85
CA VAL A 99 -6.86 13.72 -6.53
C VAL A 99 -8.38 13.77 -6.62
N HIS A 100 -9.00 13.13 -7.63
CA HIS A 100 -10.46 13.09 -7.74
C HIS A 100 -11.12 12.31 -6.59
N LEU A 101 -10.52 11.19 -6.18
CA LEU A 101 -11.00 10.39 -5.05
C LEU A 101 -10.80 11.09 -3.69
N LEU A 102 -9.70 11.83 -3.53
CA LEU A 102 -9.46 12.67 -2.36
C LEU A 102 -10.43 13.86 -2.31
N LYS A 103 -10.68 14.55 -3.43
CA LYS A 103 -11.64 15.67 -3.49
C LYS A 103 -13.06 15.24 -3.09
N PHE A 104 -13.44 13.98 -3.37
CA PHE A 104 -14.76 13.46 -3.00
C PHE A 104 -14.84 12.90 -1.57
N ARG A 105 -13.71 12.49 -0.95
CA ARG A 105 -13.69 11.96 0.43
C ARG A 105 -13.37 12.99 1.52
N VAL A 106 -12.73 14.11 1.19
CA VAL A 106 -12.35 15.16 2.16
C VAL A 106 -13.52 15.85 2.88
N PRO A 107 -14.73 16.10 2.31
CA PRO A 107 -15.74 16.90 3.02
C PRO A 107 -16.28 16.22 4.27
N VAL A 108 -16.35 14.88 4.28
CA VAL A 108 -16.87 14.13 5.43
C VAL A 108 -15.88 14.17 6.60
N TYR A 109 -14.58 13.97 6.34
CA TYR A 109 -13.57 14.01 7.41
C TYR A 109 -13.39 15.41 7.99
N GLN A 110 -13.50 16.47 7.18
CA GLN A 110 -13.44 17.84 7.67
C GLN A 110 -14.61 18.16 8.61
N ALA A 111 -15.83 17.71 8.27
CA ALA A 111 -16.99 17.88 9.13
C ALA A 111 -16.85 17.10 10.45
N VAL A 112 -16.41 15.85 10.40
CA VAL A 112 -16.20 15.01 11.60
C VAL A 112 -15.10 15.58 12.50
N LEU A 113 -13.98 16.02 11.92
CA LEU A 113 -12.87 16.63 12.67
C LEU A 113 -13.30 17.95 13.33
N GLY A 114 -14.08 18.78 12.61
CA GLY A 114 -14.64 20.02 13.14
C GLY A 114 -15.59 19.78 14.32
N MET A 115 -16.47 18.79 14.21
CA MET A 115 -17.37 18.39 15.30
C MET A 115 -16.60 17.88 16.52
N ALA A 116 -15.59 17.02 16.31
CA ALA A 116 -14.76 16.50 17.39
C ALA A 116 -14.02 17.62 18.15
N LEU A 117 -13.43 18.58 17.41
CA LEU A 117 -12.76 19.74 18.02
C LEU A 117 -13.72 20.64 18.78
N PHE A 118 -14.92 20.87 18.23
CA PHE A 118 -15.96 21.65 18.90
C PHE A 118 -16.38 21.00 20.23
N PHE A 119 -16.64 19.68 20.24
CA PHE A 119 -16.96 18.96 21.47
C PHE A 119 -15.82 18.99 22.48
N ALA A 120 -14.57 18.81 22.03
CA ALA A 120 -13.40 18.90 22.92
C ALA A 120 -13.28 20.27 23.57
N LEU A 121 -13.50 21.36 22.82
CA LEU A 121 -13.52 22.73 23.35
C LEU A 121 -14.66 22.95 24.33
N MET A 122 -15.86 22.45 24.03
CA MET A 122 -17.02 22.54 24.94
C MET A 122 -16.75 21.82 26.27
N LEU A 123 -16.16 20.63 26.23
CA LEU A 123 -15.77 19.88 27.44
C LEU A 123 -14.66 20.59 28.22
N TYR A 124 -13.69 21.18 27.53
CA TYR A 124 -12.60 21.93 28.16
C TYR A 124 -13.13 23.21 28.84
N ALA A 125 -13.98 23.97 28.16
CA ALA A 125 -14.62 25.17 28.70
C ALA A 125 -15.55 24.83 29.88
N GLY A 126 -16.31 23.73 29.79
CA GLY A 126 -17.17 23.25 30.87
C GLY A 126 -16.41 22.83 32.14
N ARG A 127 -15.15 22.38 32.01
CA ARG A 127 -14.31 22.14 33.20
C ARG A 127 -13.77 23.41 33.83
N ALA A 128 -13.50 24.44 33.04
CA ALA A 128 -13.03 25.73 33.55
C ALA A 128 -14.10 26.49 34.34
N THR A 129 -15.39 26.22 34.08
CA THR A 129 -16.51 26.91 34.75
C THR A 129 -17.08 26.17 35.95
N LEU A 130 -16.59 24.98 36.29
CA LEU A 130 -16.98 24.36 37.55
C LEU A 130 -16.35 25.16 38.69
N PRO A 131 -17.15 25.90 39.49
CA PRO A 131 -16.61 26.60 40.63
C PRO A 131 -15.96 25.56 41.52
N ASN A 132 -14.71 25.83 41.89
CA ASN A 132 -13.92 25.06 42.83
C ASN A 132 -14.76 24.85 44.10
N GLN A 133 -15.49 23.73 44.18
CA GLN A 133 -16.12 23.27 45.40
C GLN A 133 -14.95 22.86 46.29
N GLN A 134 -14.39 23.85 46.97
CA GLN A 134 -13.52 23.56 48.09
C GLN A 134 -14.33 22.66 49.01
N PRO A 135 -13.80 21.47 49.37
CA PRO A 135 -14.47 20.62 50.33
C PRO A 135 -14.68 21.48 51.57
N VAL A 136 -15.94 21.67 51.97
CA VAL A 136 -16.26 22.28 53.26
C VAL A 136 -15.75 21.30 54.30
N ILE A 137 -14.48 21.46 54.69
CA ILE A 137 -13.89 20.70 55.79
C ILE A 137 -14.66 21.15 57.02
N ASN A 138 -15.68 20.38 57.38
CA ASN A 138 -16.42 20.54 58.62
C ASN A 138 -15.42 20.42 59.77
N LYS A 139 -15.04 21.57 60.34
CA LYS A 139 -14.10 21.67 61.47
C LYS A 139 -14.54 20.87 62.69
N THR A 140 -15.79 20.41 62.72
CA THR A 140 -16.39 19.59 63.78
C THR A 140 -15.67 18.25 63.99
N ASN A 141 -15.07 17.65 62.96
CA ASN A 141 -14.39 16.34 63.09
C ASN A 141 -12.91 16.43 63.48
N GLN A 142 -12.29 17.62 63.44
CA GLN A 142 -10.88 17.79 63.85
C GLN A 142 -10.74 17.87 65.37
N ILE A 143 -11.75 18.34 66.10
CA ILE A 143 -11.69 18.48 67.56
C ILE A 143 -11.76 17.10 68.24
N GLN A 144 -12.48 16.12 67.67
CA GLN A 144 -12.58 14.78 68.27
C GLN A 144 -11.32 13.92 68.10
N LEU A 145 -10.48 14.18 67.09
CA LEU A 145 -9.24 13.40 66.92
C LEU A 145 -8.13 13.84 67.88
N ALA A 146 -8.07 15.13 68.24
CA ALA A 146 -7.07 15.65 69.17
C ALA A 146 -7.29 15.14 70.61
N ASP A 147 -8.54 14.97 71.02
CA ASP A 147 -8.89 14.53 72.37
C ASP A 147 -8.54 13.04 72.60
N THR A 148 -8.61 12.20 71.56
CA THR A 148 -8.26 10.78 71.68
C THR A 148 -6.75 10.51 71.77
N THR A 149 -5.91 11.42 71.28
CA THR A 149 -4.46 11.26 71.34
C THR A 149 -3.89 11.55 72.73
N GLU A 150 -4.49 12.46 73.51
CA GLU A 150 -4.02 12.75 74.87
C GLU A 150 -4.33 11.62 75.86
N MET A 151 -5.41 10.86 75.64
CA MET A 151 -5.74 9.74 76.52
C MET A 151 -4.79 8.55 76.40
N MET A 152 -4.19 8.33 75.23
CA MET A 152 -3.27 7.19 75.04
C MET A 152 -1.90 7.37 75.69
N ASP A 153 -1.43 8.61 75.86
CA ASP A 153 -0.14 8.85 76.53
C ASP A 153 -0.20 8.67 78.06
N SER A 154 -1.38 8.77 78.67
CA SER A 154 -1.55 8.59 80.13
C SER A 154 -1.48 7.13 80.62
N LEU A 155 -1.51 6.16 79.69
CA LEU A 155 -1.47 4.72 80.00
C LEU A 155 -0.07 4.11 79.89
N ASN A 156 0.95 4.92 79.55
CA ASN A 156 2.32 4.45 79.29
C ASN A 156 3.35 4.91 80.34
N THR A 157 2.89 5.30 81.53
CA THR A 157 3.71 5.60 82.74
C THR A 157 3.15 4.87 83.95
#